data_AF-A0A167GXU9-F1
#
_entry.id   AF-A0A167GXU9-F1
#
_cell.length_a   1.000
_cell.length_b   1.000
_cell.length_c   1.000
_cell.angle_alpha   90.00
_cell.angle_beta   90.00
_cell.angle_gamma   90.00
#
_symmetry.space_group_name_H-M   'P 1'
#
loop_
_entity.id
_entity.type
_entity.pdbx_description
1 polymer ?
#
loop_
_entity_poly.entity_id
_entity_poly.type
_entity_poly.pdbx_seq_one_letter_code
_entity_poly.pdbx_strand_id
1 'polypeptide(L)'
;MYEIHIIEKVFRISEDFFVYNLKGNPLLFCYYIHVLKVYVDFDKTPDGGNNTIHRMRIDEQGHVGIGTENSVITEKLVVEGKIKATSINFSELVVFASDAAAGAGGLTSGDIYKTNDGTLKIKM
;
A
#
# COMPACT_ATOMS: atom_id res chain seq x y z
N MET A 1 40.13 -13.34 -21.89
CA MET A 1 38.69 -13.13 -22.19
C MET A 1 37.95 -13.85 -21.09
N TYR A 2 37.35 -13.14 -20.14
CA TYR A 2 36.69 -13.76 -18.98
C TYR A 2 35.21 -13.47 -19.05
N GLU A 3 34.42 -14.53 -19.15
CA GLU A 3 32.97 -14.53 -19.08
C GLU A 3 32.55 -14.59 -17.60
N ILE A 4 31.67 -13.68 -17.18
CA ILE A 4 31.07 -13.71 -15.84
C ILE A 4 29.69 -14.35 -15.97
N HIS A 5 29.56 -15.56 -15.41
CA HIS A 5 28.31 -16.31 -15.34
C HIS A 5 27.68 -16.05 -13.96
N ILE A 6 26.60 -15.28 -13.90
CA ILE A 6 25.86 -15.04 -12.65
C ILE A 6 24.70 -16.04 -12.62
N ILE A 7 24.87 -17.13 -11.87
CA ILE A 7 23.82 -18.13 -11.63
C ILE A 7 22.95 -17.62 -10.48
N GLU A 8 21.65 -17.50 -10.77
CA GLU A 8 20.52 -17.12 -9.92
C GLU A 8 20.80 -17.06 -8.41
N LYS A 9 20.85 -15.85 -7.86
CA LYS A 9 20.70 -15.62 -6.43
C LYS A 9 19.80 -14.41 -6.23
N VAL A 10 18.63 -14.67 -5.65
CA VAL A 10 17.67 -13.67 -5.17
C VAL A 10 18.43 -12.63 -4.34
N PHE A 11 18.49 -11.40 -4.85
CA PHE A 11 19.24 -10.31 -4.24
C PHE A 11 18.33 -9.58 -3.25
N ARG A 12 18.60 -9.73 -1.94
CA ARG A 12 18.02 -8.87 -0.90
C ARG A 12 18.99 -7.74 -0.61
N ILE A 13 18.62 -6.53 -1.04
CA ILE A 13 19.37 -5.30 -0.78
C ILE A 13 18.98 -4.82 0.62
N SER A 14 19.95 -4.70 1.53
CA SER A 14 19.70 -4.06 2.83
C SER A 14 20.58 -2.85 3.12
N GLU A 15 21.76 -2.66 2.50
CA GLU A 15 22.51 -1.38 2.54
C GLU A 15 23.36 -1.18 1.26
N ASP A 16 23.79 0.07 1.02
CA ASP A 16 24.35 0.66 -0.20
C ASP A 16 25.22 -0.27 -1.09
N PHE A 17 24.84 -0.38 -2.37
CA PHE A 17 25.55 -1.19 -3.36
C PHE A 17 26.65 -0.38 -4.06
N PHE A 18 27.89 -0.55 -3.64
CA PHE A 18 29.06 0.01 -4.32
C PHE A 18 29.64 -0.99 -5.33
N VAL A 19 29.66 -0.63 -6.62
CA VAL A 19 30.38 -1.40 -7.65
C VAL A 19 31.81 -0.86 -7.74
N TYR A 20 32.78 -1.69 -7.35
CA TYR A 20 34.20 -1.39 -7.50
C TYR A 20 34.74 -1.98 -8.79
N ASN A 21 35.72 -1.31 -9.41
CA ASN A 21 36.51 -1.97 -10.45
C ASN A 21 37.44 -3.03 -9.85
N LEU A 22 38.05 -3.88 -10.70
CA LEU A 22 39.01 -4.92 -10.30
C LEU A 22 40.25 -4.40 -9.55
N LYS A 23 40.42 -3.06 -9.45
CA LYS A 23 41.49 -2.39 -8.70
C LYS A 23 40.97 -1.75 -7.39
N GLY A 24 39.73 -2.02 -6.98
CA GLY A 24 39.15 -1.51 -5.74
C GLY A 24 38.77 -0.02 -5.76
N ASN A 25 38.78 0.63 -6.94
CA ASN A 25 38.32 2.01 -7.05
C ASN A 25 36.81 2.05 -7.25
N PRO A 26 36.07 2.93 -6.56
CA PRO A 26 34.64 3.10 -6.78
C PRO A 26 34.42 3.61 -8.20
N LEU A 27 33.61 2.91 -8.98
CA LEU A 27 33.18 3.41 -10.29
C LEU A 27 32.07 4.44 -10.05
N LEU A 28 32.35 5.71 -10.36
CA LEU A 28 31.36 6.79 -10.36
C LEU A 28 30.42 6.62 -11.56
N PHE A 29 29.59 5.58 -11.52
CA PHE A 29 28.48 5.37 -12.43
C PHE A 29 27.24 5.09 -11.57
N CYS A 30 26.73 6.13 -10.93
CA CYS A 30 25.37 6.14 -10.41
C CYS A 30 24.43 6.42 -11.58
N TYR A 31 24.29 5.44 -12.48
CA TYR A 31 23.20 5.48 -13.45
C TYR A 31 21.94 5.17 -12.68
N TYR A 32 21.16 6.23 -12.43
CA TYR A 32 19.72 6.21 -12.20
C TYR A 32 19.18 4.82 -11.87
N ILE A 33 19.27 4.44 -10.59
CA ILE A 33 18.44 3.36 -10.08
C ILE A 33 17.02 3.82 -10.40
N HIS A 34 16.37 3.14 -11.35
CA HIS A 34 14.92 3.22 -11.42
C HIS A 34 14.47 2.85 -10.01
N VAL A 35 13.83 3.79 -9.32
CA VAL A 35 13.24 3.57 -8.01
C VAL A 35 12.27 2.41 -8.21
N LEU A 36 12.77 1.20 -7.95
CA LEU A 36 11.96 0.00 -7.95
C LEU A 36 10.91 0.27 -6.91
N LYS A 37 9.67 0.36 -7.35
CA LYS A 37 8.52 0.53 -6.48
C LYS A 37 8.60 -0.56 -5.43
N VAL A 38 8.92 -0.18 -4.19
CA VAL A 38 9.10 -1.15 -3.11
C VAL A 38 7.72 -1.41 -2.53
N TYR A 39 7.20 -2.60 -2.83
CA TYR A 39 6.00 -3.13 -2.21
C TYR A 39 6.40 -4.04 -1.04
N VAL A 40 5.56 -4.08 -0.01
CA VAL A 40 5.61 -5.15 1.00
C VAL A 40 4.37 -6.00 0.84
N ASP A 41 4.54 -7.21 0.34
CA ASP A 41 3.45 -8.16 0.14
C ASP A 41 3.48 -9.28 1.20
N PHE A 42 2.30 -9.62 1.73
CA PHE A 42 2.05 -10.80 2.54
C PHE A 42 1.27 -11.81 1.70
N ASP A 43 1.97 -12.87 1.32
CA ASP A 43 1.50 -13.84 0.34
C ASP A 43 1.11 -15.17 0.96
N LYS A 44 0.15 -15.85 0.33
CA LYS A 44 -0.17 -17.24 0.61
C LYS A 44 -0.37 -18.02 -0.68
N THR A 45 0.28 -19.16 -0.78
CA THR A 45 -0.15 -20.24 -1.68
C THR A 45 -1.14 -21.11 -0.91
N PRO A 46 -2.38 -21.30 -1.39
CA PRO A 46 -3.33 -22.23 -0.78
C PRO A 46 -2.76 -23.65 -0.73
N ASP A 47 -3.19 -24.44 0.26
CA ASP A 47 -2.81 -25.86 0.33
C ASP A 47 -3.33 -26.60 -0.92
N GLY A 48 -2.46 -27.39 -1.55
CA GLY A 48 -2.73 -28.01 -2.85
C GLY A 48 -2.88 -27.05 -4.04
N GLY A 49 -2.58 -25.75 -3.86
CA GLY A 49 -2.62 -24.74 -4.91
C GLY A 49 -1.23 -24.39 -5.47
N ASN A 50 -1.20 -23.85 -6.69
CA ASN A 50 0.03 -23.39 -7.35
C ASN A 50 0.07 -21.86 -7.55
N ASN A 51 -0.98 -21.15 -7.14
CA ASN A 51 -1.10 -19.71 -7.32
C ASN A 51 -0.86 -19.00 -5.99
N THR A 52 0.10 -18.09 -5.99
CA THR A 52 0.32 -17.15 -4.89
C THR A 52 -0.75 -16.07 -4.91
N ILE A 53 -1.37 -15.82 -3.75
CA ILE A 53 -2.40 -14.80 -3.57
C ILE A 53 -1.91 -13.79 -2.54
N HIS A 54 -1.98 -12.50 -2.89
CA HIS A 54 -1.68 -11.40 -1.99
C HIS A 54 -2.81 -11.25 -0.96
N ARG A 55 -2.49 -11.36 0.33
CA ARG A 55 -3.46 -11.16 1.43
C ARG A 55 -3.42 -9.75 1.98
N MET A 56 -2.24 -9.15 2.03
CA MET A 56 -2.03 -7.75 2.37
C MET A 56 -0.86 -7.19 1.56
N ARG A 57 -1.00 -5.97 1.06
CA ARG A 57 0.02 -5.24 0.32
C ARG A 57 0.22 -3.86 0.94
N ILE A 58 1.47 -3.41 1.07
CA ILE A 58 1.83 -2.01 1.27
C ILE A 58 2.46 -1.50 -0.02
N ASP A 59 1.88 -0.47 -0.63
CA ASP A 59 2.40 0.11 -1.87
C ASP A 59 3.57 1.09 -1.68
N GLU A 60 4.15 1.55 -2.80
CA GLU A 60 5.25 2.51 -2.81
C GLU A 60 4.86 3.88 -2.18
N GLN A 61 3.56 4.19 -2.09
CA GLN A 61 3.00 5.38 -1.45
C GLN A 61 2.67 5.14 0.05
N GLY A 62 2.89 3.92 0.55
CA GLY A 62 2.61 3.52 1.92
C GLY A 62 1.12 3.23 2.18
N HIS A 63 0.32 3.00 1.15
CA HIS A 63 -1.07 2.60 1.29
C HIS A 63 -1.18 1.11 1.57
N VAL A 64 -2.16 0.74 2.39
CA VAL A 64 -2.40 -0.66 2.79
C VAL A 64 -3.62 -1.21 2.06
N GLY A 65 -3.42 -2.26 1.27
CA GLY A 65 -4.49 -3.06 0.66
C GLY A 65 -4.64 -4.39 1.38
N ILE A 66 -5.87 -4.80 1.70
CA ILE A 66 -6.18 -6.12 2.28
C ILE A 66 -7.18 -6.83 1.37
N GLY A 67 -6.79 -8.00 0.88
CA GLY A 67 -7.59 -8.79 -0.05
C GLY A 67 -7.76 -8.17 -1.43
N THR A 68 -7.02 -7.11 -1.76
CA THR A 68 -7.12 -6.35 -3.03
C THR A 68 -6.43 -7.03 -4.20
N GLU A 69 -5.84 -8.21 -4.01
CA GLU A 69 -5.04 -8.93 -5.01
C GLU A 69 -4.04 -8.01 -5.75
N ASN A 70 -4.21 -7.85 -7.06
CA ASN A 70 -3.40 -6.98 -7.91
C ASN A 70 -4.06 -5.63 -8.23
N SER A 71 -5.22 -5.33 -7.62
CA SER A 71 -5.89 -4.04 -7.77
C SER A 71 -5.03 -2.90 -7.23
N VAL A 72 -5.17 -1.73 -7.86
CA VAL A 72 -4.51 -0.50 -7.41
C VAL A 72 -5.13 -0.05 -6.09
N ILE A 73 -4.29 0.27 -5.11
CA ILE A 73 -4.73 0.79 -3.82
C ILE A 73 -4.88 2.32 -3.96
N THR A 74 -6.12 2.80 -3.96
CA THR A 74 -6.43 4.21 -4.22
C THR A 74 -6.49 5.08 -2.96
N GLU A 75 -6.67 4.46 -1.80
CA GLU A 75 -6.82 5.13 -0.50
C GLU A 75 -5.79 4.61 0.51
N LYS A 76 -5.58 5.34 1.61
CA LYS A 76 -4.61 4.93 2.66
C LYS A 76 -4.84 3.51 3.17
N LEU A 77 -6.10 3.09 3.26
CA LEU A 77 -6.49 1.73 3.59
C LEU A 77 -7.64 1.30 2.67
N VAL A 78 -7.43 0.22 1.91
CA VAL A 78 -8.47 -0.42 1.10
C VAL A 78 -8.65 -1.85 1.56
N VAL A 79 -9.89 -2.25 1.85
CA VAL A 79 -10.23 -3.62 2.25
C VAL A 79 -11.30 -4.15 1.32
N GLU A 80 -10.94 -5.12 0.48
CA GLU A 80 -11.90 -5.87 -0.34
C GLU A 80 -12.53 -6.98 0.49
N GLY A 81 -13.48 -6.60 1.35
CA GLY A 81 -14.19 -7.54 2.21
C GLY A 81 -14.91 -6.88 3.38
N LYS A 82 -15.41 -7.71 4.29
CA LYS A 82 -16.07 -7.24 5.51
C LYS A 82 -15.03 -6.89 6.57
N ILE A 83 -15.15 -5.71 7.17
CA ILE A 83 -14.34 -5.31 8.33
C ILE A 83 -15.13 -5.62 9.60
N LYS A 84 -14.56 -6.46 10.47
CA LYS A 84 -15.06 -6.66 11.83
C LYS A 84 -14.11 -5.96 12.80
N ALA A 85 -14.58 -4.91 13.46
CA ALA A 85 -13.85 -4.20 14.49
C ALA A 85 -14.64 -4.25 15.81
N THR A 86 -13.93 -4.41 16.93
CA THR A 86 -14.53 -4.34 18.27
C THR A 86 -14.87 -2.90 18.66
N SER A 87 -14.07 -1.95 18.21
CA SER A 87 -14.26 -0.52 18.40
C SER A 87 -13.63 0.24 17.25
N ILE A 88 -14.30 1.29 16.76
CA ILE A 88 -13.74 2.25 15.81
C ILE A 88 -13.94 3.64 16.42
N ASN A 89 -12.87 4.44 16.45
CA ASN A 89 -12.94 5.82 16.91
C ASN A 89 -13.19 6.76 15.74
N PHE A 90 -14.30 7.52 15.81
CA PHE A 90 -14.68 8.52 14.82
C PHE A 90 -14.64 9.96 15.40
N SER A 91 -13.85 10.22 16.45
CA SER A 91 -13.84 11.50 17.18
C SER A 91 -13.56 12.72 16.30
N GLU A 92 -12.79 12.56 15.22
CA GLU A 92 -12.32 13.65 14.35
C GLU A 92 -13.21 13.89 13.11
N LEU A 93 -14.36 13.21 13.01
CA LEU A 93 -15.28 13.45 11.89
C LEU A 93 -15.94 14.83 11.97
N VAL A 94 -16.12 15.44 10.81
CA VAL A 94 -16.86 16.70 10.65
C VAL A 94 -18.33 16.50 11.03
N VAL A 95 -18.91 17.54 11.63
CA VAL A 95 -20.31 17.56 12.07
C VAL A 95 -21.15 18.41 11.12
N PHE A 96 -22.21 17.84 10.57
CA PHE A 96 -23.18 18.53 9.70
C PHE A 96 -24.60 18.41 10.24
N ALA A 97 -25.43 19.44 10.06
CA ALA A 97 -26.83 19.40 10.53
C ALA A 97 -27.71 18.41 9.76
N SER A 98 -27.38 18.13 8.50
CA SER A 98 -28.16 17.26 7.62
C SER A 98 -27.29 16.73 6.46
N ASP A 99 -27.83 15.77 5.71
CA ASP A 99 -27.16 15.21 4.53
C ASP A 99 -26.96 16.26 3.41
N ALA A 100 -27.93 17.16 3.25
CA ALA A 100 -27.83 18.29 2.33
C ALA A 100 -26.69 19.25 2.74
N ALA A 101 -26.55 19.53 4.04
CA ALA A 101 -25.46 20.36 4.55
C ALA A 101 -24.09 19.69 4.38
N ALA A 102 -24.01 18.37 4.59
CA ALA A 102 -22.80 17.58 4.33
C ALA A 102 -22.36 17.64 2.86
N GLY A 103 -23.31 17.50 1.93
CA GLY A 103 -23.04 17.65 0.50
C GLY A 103 -22.59 19.06 0.12
N ALA A 104 -23.23 20.10 0.66
CA ALA A 104 -22.81 21.48 0.47
C ALA A 104 -21.42 21.76 1.09
N GLY A 105 -21.05 21.03 2.14
CA GLY A 105 -19.74 21.05 2.79
C GLY A 105 -18.66 20.24 2.07
N GLY A 106 -18.95 19.65 0.92
CA GLY A 106 -17.98 18.96 0.06
C GLY A 106 -17.86 17.46 0.29
N LEU A 107 -18.69 16.85 1.16
CA LEU A 107 -18.73 15.40 1.29
C LEU A 107 -19.42 14.75 0.09
N THR A 108 -18.84 13.64 -0.36
CA THR A 108 -19.29 12.81 -1.48
C THR A 108 -19.90 11.50 -0.98
N SER A 109 -20.56 10.77 -1.88
CA SER A 109 -21.23 9.50 -1.52
C SER A 109 -20.22 8.50 -0.94
N GLY A 110 -20.54 7.91 0.20
CA GLY A 110 -19.67 6.99 0.94
C GLY A 110 -18.87 7.64 2.07
N ASP A 111 -18.74 8.97 2.09
CA ASP A 111 -18.08 9.66 3.19
C ASP A 111 -18.88 9.53 4.49
N ILE A 112 -18.17 9.38 5.61
CA ILE A 112 -18.78 9.27 6.94
C ILE A 112 -18.75 10.64 7.61
N TYR A 113 -19.86 11.05 8.21
CA TYR A 113 -19.95 12.28 9.00
C TYR A 113 -20.78 12.07 10.27
N LYS A 114 -20.74 13.05 11.17
CA LYS A 114 -21.60 13.09 12.35
C LYS A 114 -22.69 14.14 12.19
N THR A 115 -23.84 13.92 12.81
CA THR A 115 -24.84 14.98 13.02
C THR A 115 -24.67 15.64 14.38
N ASN A 116 -25.33 16.80 14.59
CA ASN A 116 -25.22 17.57 15.84
C ASN A 116 -25.67 16.80 17.09
N ASP A 117 -26.46 15.74 16.92
CA ASP A 117 -26.88 14.79 17.96
C ASP A 117 -25.85 13.67 18.24
N GLY A 118 -24.72 13.66 17.52
CA GLY A 118 -23.67 12.64 17.61
C GLY A 118 -23.94 11.39 16.79
N THR A 119 -25.04 11.31 16.04
CA THR A 119 -25.34 10.16 15.19
C THR A 119 -24.34 10.08 14.03
N LEU A 120 -23.79 8.89 13.80
CA LEU A 120 -22.93 8.59 12.65
C LEU A 120 -23.79 8.37 11.40
N LYS A 121 -23.43 9.01 10.29
CA LYS A 121 -24.11 8.86 9.01
C LYS A 121 -23.10 8.62 7.88
N ILE A 122 -23.58 7.94 6.84
CA ILE A 122 -22.89 7.82 5.56
C ILE A 122 -23.59 8.77 4.60
N LYS A 123 -22.84 9.62 3.93
CA LYS A 123 -23.35 10.49 2.87
C LYS A 123 -23.84 9.60 1.73
N MET A 124 -25.09 9.79 1.36
CA MET A 124 -25.70 9.08 0.23
C MET A 124 -25.47 9.82 -1.07
#